data_AF-B6WB78-F1
#
_entry.id   AF-B6WB78-F1
#
_cell.length_a   1.000
_cell.length_b   1.000
_cell.length_c   1.000
_cell.angle_alpha   90.00
_cell.angle_beta   90.00
_cell.angle_gamma   90.00
#
_symmetry.space_group_name_H-M   'P 1'
#
loop_
_entity.id
_entity.type
_entity.pdbx_description
1 polymer ?
#
loop_
_entity_poly.entity_id
_entity_poly.type
_entity_poly.pdbx_seq_one_letter_code
_entity_poly.pdbx_strand_id
1 'polypeptide(L)'
;MKNLWSGRFSKAMDEVTALYNESLSFDNVLYPYSILGSLAHVTMLKDCKIIDEDTYKKIKSGLIKVKEKFDKGEVELDIANEDIMMLIEKELTNEIGNAGKALHTARSRNDQNALDETLFMREACLETLTRLKNLMEILIKKPRKKAKRLCLALPIFNTPNQ
;
A
#
# COMPACT_ATOMS: atom_id res chain seq x y z
N MET A 1 -14.34 -9.90 11.89
CA MET A 1 -13.39 -10.38 12.92
C MET A 1 -13.39 -9.34 14.04
N LYS A 2 -13.22 -9.72 15.32
CA LYS A 2 -13.10 -8.71 16.38
C LYS A 2 -11.81 -7.90 16.17
N ASN A 3 -11.86 -6.57 16.25
CA ASN A 3 -10.67 -5.72 16.11
C ASN A 3 -9.56 -6.18 17.07
N LEU A 4 -8.30 -6.06 16.65
CA LEU A 4 -7.14 -6.58 17.39
C LEU A 4 -7.11 -6.11 18.86
N TRP A 5 -7.63 -4.91 19.13
CA TRP A 5 -7.70 -4.28 20.44
C TRP A 5 -9.05 -4.45 21.16
N SER A 6 -10.08 -4.96 20.49
CA SER A 6 -11.46 -5.06 21.04
C SER A 6 -11.58 -5.91 22.30
N GLY A 7 -10.61 -6.79 22.57
CA GLY A 7 -10.54 -7.59 23.80
C GLY A 7 -10.36 -6.76 25.08
N ARG A 8 -10.00 -5.48 24.98
CA ARG A 8 -9.82 -4.56 26.11
C ARG A 8 -11.02 -3.66 26.40
N PHE A 9 -12.06 -3.70 25.58
CA PHE A 9 -13.22 -2.82 25.70
C PHE A 9 -14.48 -3.60 26.01
N SER A 10 -15.34 -3.01 26.86
CA SER A 10 -16.63 -3.59 27.26
C SER A 10 -17.79 -3.20 26.35
N LYS A 11 -17.60 -2.18 25.52
CA LYS A 11 -18.59 -1.65 24.56
C LYS A 11 -18.02 -1.67 23.14
N ALA A 12 -18.91 -1.73 22.16
CA ALA A 12 -18.53 -1.50 20.77
C ALA A 12 -18.07 -0.04 20.58
N MET A 13 -17.24 0.18 19.56
CA MET A 13 -16.86 1.52 19.12
C MET A 13 -18.08 2.21 18.51
N ASP A 14 -18.23 3.50 18.80
CA ASP A 14 -19.26 4.34 18.19
C ASP A 14 -19.00 4.52 16.69
N GLU A 15 -20.06 4.59 15.88
CA GLU A 15 -19.96 4.66 14.42
C GLU A 15 -19.17 5.88 13.93
N VAL A 16 -19.36 7.05 14.55
CA VAL A 16 -18.63 8.26 14.18
C VAL A 16 -17.15 8.11 14.50
N THR A 17 -16.83 7.45 15.62
CA THR A 17 -15.44 7.18 15.99
C THR A 17 -14.80 6.18 15.03
N ALA A 18 -15.52 5.14 14.62
CA ALA A 18 -15.03 4.16 13.65
C ALA A 18 -14.74 4.81 12.29
N LEU A 19 -15.65 5.66 11.79
CA LEU A 19 -15.47 6.42 10.56
C LEU A 19 -14.31 7.41 10.62
N TYR A 20 -14.06 8.01 11.79
CA TYR A 20 -12.94 8.92 11.97
C TYR A 20 -11.60 8.19 12.04
N ASN A 21 -11.59 6.97 12.58
CA ASN A 21 -10.37 6.20 12.85
C ASN A 21 -9.95 5.29 11.69
N GLU A 22 -10.86 4.93 10.80
CA GLU A 22 -10.54 4.05 9.67
C GLU A 22 -9.60 4.74 8.67
N SER A 23 -8.64 3.98 8.17
CA SER A 23 -7.74 4.38 7.08
C SER A 23 -7.97 3.59 5.80
N LEU A 24 -8.79 2.54 5.82
CA LEU A 24 -9.05 1.66 4.68
C LEU A 24 -9.53 2.41 3.43
N SER A 25 -10.31 3.49 3.61
CA SER A 25 -10.80 4.34 2.52
C SER A 25 -9.69 4.93 1.65
N PHE A 26 -8.45 5.05 2.16
CA PHE A 26 -7.32 5.59 1.42
C PHE A 26 -6.06 4.70 1.43
N ASP A 27 -5.83 3.90 2.48
CA ASP A 27 -4.62 3.08 2.61
C ASP A 27 -4.69 1.76 1.82
N ASN A 28 -5.83 1.42 1.22
CA ASN A 28 -6.00 0.21 0.42
C ASN A 28 -4.99 0.11 -0.73
N VAL A 29 -4.49 1.24 -1.24
CA VAL A 29 -3.41 1.29 -2.24
C VAL A 29 -2.12 0.61 -1.77
N LEU A 30 -1.93 0.46 -0.46
CA LEU A 30 -0.75 -0.15 0.15
C LEU A 30 -0.77 -1.69 0.15
N TYR A 31 -1.87 -2.34 -0.26
CA TYR A 31 -1.99 -3.80 -0.22
C TYR A 31 -0.82 -4.57 -0.87
N PRO A 32 -0.25 -4.15 -2.03
CA PRO A 32 0.83 -4.92 -2.67
C PRO A 32 2.09 -4.93 -1.79
N TYR A 33 2.37 -3.80 -1.15
CA TYR A 33 3.54 -3.60 -0.29
C TYR A 33 3.35 -4.31 1.04
N SER A 34 2.15 -4.26 1.62
CA SER A 34 1.83 -4.96 2.86
C SER A 34 1.91 -6.47 2.73
N ILE A 35 1.48 -7.02 1.59
CA ILE A 35 1.65 -8.44 1.28
C ILE A 35 3.14 -8.78 1.08
N LEU A 36 3.89 -7.94 0.36
CA LEU A 36 5.33 -8.13 0.17
C LEU A 36 6.10 -8.13 1.50
N GLY A 37 5.84 -7.15 2.36
CA GLY A 37 6.40 -7.08 3.72
C GLY A 37 5.99 -8.28 4.57
N SER A 38 4.74 -8.75 4.45
CA SER A 38 4.26 -9.93 5.15
C SER A 38 4.91 -11.24 4.67
N LEU A 39 5.25 -11.36 3.38
CA LEU A 39 6.01 -12.48 2.84
C LEU A 39 7.45 -12.50 3.39
N ALA A 40 8.08 -11.34 3.52
CA ALA A 40 9.40 -11.22 4.15
C ALA A 40 9.33 -11.56 5.65
N HIS A 41 8.33 -11.02 6.36
CA HIS A 41 8.13 -11.26 7.79
C HIS A 41 7.90 -12.75 8.11
N VAL A 42 7.01 -13.43 7.38
CA VAL A 42 6.75 -14.86 7.63
C VAL A 42 7.98 -15.73 7.32
N THR A 43 8.80 -15.33 6.35
CA THR A 43 10.08 -15.99 6.08
C THR A 43 11.02 -15.84 7.28
N MET A 44 11.13 -14.63 7.84
CA MET A 44 11.88 -14.40 9.08
C MET A 44 11.33 -15.22 10.25
N LEU A 45 10.00 -15.31 10.45
CA LEU A 45 9.41 -16.09 11.54
C LEU A 45 9.84 -17.56 11.48
N LYS A 46 9.87 -18.12 10.27
CA LYS A 46 10.30 -19.50 10.03
C LYS A 46 11.80 -19.67 10.25
N ASP A 47 12.63 -18.75 9.77
CA ASP A 47 14.09 -18.82 9.95
C ASP A 47 14.50 -18.65 11.43
N CYS A 48 13.75 -17.84 12.18
CA CYS A 48 13.86 -17.71 13.63
C CYS A 48 13.23 -18.88 14.42
N LYS A 49 12.63 -19.87 13.73
CA LYS A 49 11.95 -21.03 14.33
C LYS A 49 10.80 -20.66 15.27
N ILE A 50 10.17 -19.51 15.04
CA ILE A 50 8.96 -19.08 15.77
C ILE A 50 7.72 -19.83 15.23
N ILE A 51 7.74 -20.19 13.94
CA ILE A 51 6.73 -21.04 13.30
C ILE A 51 7.42 -22.21 12.60
N ASP A 52 6.66 -23.30 12.38
CA ASP A 52 7.14 -24.45 11.63
C ASP A 52 7.02 -24.26 10.09
N GLU A 53 7.64 -25.18 9.35
CA GLU A 53 7.68 -25.14 7.88
C GLU A 53 6.27 -25.30 7.25
N ASP A 54 5.37 -26.03 7.90
CA ASP A 54 3.99 -26.21 7.41
C ASP A 54 3.18 -24.92 7.54
N THR A 55 3.27 -24.26 8.69
CA THR A 55 2.66 -22.96 8.96
C THR A 55 3.20 -21.89 8.02
N TYR A 56 4.53 -21.85 7.82
CA TYR A 56 5.17 -20.98 6.84
C TYR A 56 4.60 -21.17 5.43
N LYS A 57 4.55 -22.41 4.94
CA LYS A 57 4.02 -22.72 3.60
C LYS A 57 2.55 -22.32 3.45
N LYS A 58 1.74 -22.56 4.47
CA LYS A 58 0.32 -22.15 4.50
C LYS A 58 0.18 -20.63 4.42
N ILE A 59 0.90 -19.88 5.25
CA ILE A 59 0.84 -18.41 5.24
C ILE A 59 1.35 -17.85 3.92
N LYS A 60 2.50 -18.32 3.43
CA LYS A 60 3.07 -17.86 2.15
C LYS A 60 2.13 -18.08 0.98
N SER A 61 1.57 -19.30 0.85
CA SER A 61 0.62 -19.61 -0.22
C SER A 61 -0.69 -18.83 -0.06
N GLY A 62 -1.18 -18.68 1.18
CA GLY A 62 -2.35 -17.85 1.49
C GLY A 62 -2.15 -16.39 1.08
N LEU A 63 -1.02 -15.78 1.43
CA LEU A 63 -0.69 -14.39 1.06
C LEU A 63 -0.64 -14.18 -0.46
N ILE A 64 -0.09 -15.15 -1.22
CA ILE A 64 -0.09 -15.09 -2.69
C ILE A 64 -1.52 -15.09 -3.23
N LYS A 65 -2.38 -15.99 -2.73
CA LYS A 65 -3.80 -16.03 -3.13
C LYS A 65 -4.56 -14.77 -2.74
N VAL A 66 -4.34 -14.25 -1.54
CA VAL A 66 -4.94 -12.99 -1.09
C VAL A 66 -4.53 -11.87 -2.03
N LYS A 67 -3.26 -11.79 -2.43
CA LYS A 67 -2.80 -10.83 -3.44
C LYS A 67 -3.56 -10.98 -4.75
N GLU A 68 -3.71 -12.21 -5.26
CA GLU A 68 -4.44 -12.47 -6.50
C GLU A 68 -5.92 -12.02 -6.41
N LYS A 69 -6.57 -12.20 -5.26
CA LYS A 69 -7.93 -11.69 -5.03
C LYS A 69 -7.98 -10.17 -5.08
N PHE A 70 -7.02 -9.47 -4.44
CA PHE A 70 -6.92 -8.01 -4.53
C PHE A 70 -6.66 -7.54 -5.96
N ASP A 71 -5.74 -8.18 -6.67
CA ASP A 71 -5.39 -7.85 -8.07
C ASP A 71 -6.62 -7.98 -9.00
N LYS A 72 -7.54 -8.91 -8.70
CA LYS A 72 -8.79 -9.13 -9.45
C LYS A 72 -9.97 -8.27 -8.99
N GLY A 73 -9.83 -7.51 -7.90
CA GLY A 73 -10.92 -6.76 -7.29
C GLY A 73 -11.99 -7.64 -6.63
N GLU A 74 -11.62 -8.85 -6.19
CA GLU A 74 -12.54 -9.81 -5.54
C GLU A 74 -12.65 -9.60 -4.02
N VAL A 75 -11.85 -8.69 -3.45
CA VAL A 75 -11.88 -8.37 -2.01
C VAL A 75 -12.80 -7.17 -1.76
N GLU A 76 -13.79 -7.36 -0.89
CA GLU A 76 -14.68 -6.29 -0.47
C GLU A 76 -13.97 -5.34 0.50
N LEU A 77 -13.95 -4.04 0.15
CA LEU A 77 -13.43 -2.98 1.01
C LEU A 77 -14.50 -2.56 2.01
N ASP A 78 -14.51 -3.25 3.15
CA ASP A 78 -15.39 -2.97 4.27
C ASP A 78 -14.64 -2.19 5.36
N ILE A 79 -15.04 -0.95 5.59
CA ILE A 79 -14.44 -0.03 6.57
C ILE A 79 -14.45 -0.58 8.01
N ALA A 80 -15.29 -1.57 8.32
CA ALA A 80 -15.26 -2.25 9.62
C ALA A 80 -13.94 -3.00 9.86
N ASN A 81 -13.10 -3.18 8.83
CA ASN A 81 -11.77 -3.75 8.95
C ASN A 81 -10.69 -2.72 9.31
N GLU A 82 -11.05 -1.46 9.60
CA GLU A 82 -10.19 -0.37 10.10
C GLU A 82 -9.10 0.09 9.12
N ASP A 83 -8.25 -0.81 8.65
CA ASP A 83 -7.10 -0.53 7.77
C ASP A 83 -6.84 -1.69 6.79
N ILE A 84 -5.99 -1.48 5.78
CA ILE A 84 -5.66 -2.52 4.78
C ILE A 84 -5.00 -3.76 5.37
N MET A 85 -4.19 -3.58 6.41
CA MET A 85 -3.39 -4.65 6.98
C MET A 85 -4.28 -5.64 7.76
N MET A 86 -5.34 -5.15 8.42
CA MET A 86 -6.34 -5.96 9.11
C MET A 86 -7.25 -6.65 8.11
N LEU A 87 -7.58 -6.00 7.00
CA LEU A 87 -8.28 -6.65 5.89
C LEU A 87 -7.46 -7.81 5.31
N ILE A 88 -6.15 -7.64 5.11
CA ILE A 88 -5.25 -8.73 4.66
C ILE A 88 -5.21 -9.87 5.67
N GLU A 89 -5.10 -9.58 6.97
CA GLU A 89 -5.12 -10.62 8.02
C GLU A 89 -6.44 -11.38 8.06
N LYS A 90 -7.56 -10.68 7.84
CA LYS A 90 -8.90 -11.29 7.69
C LYS A 90 -8.96 -12.21 6.48
N GLU A 91 -8.58 -11.73 5.31
CA GLU A 91 -8.60 -12.52 4.08
C GLU A 91 -7.66 -13.72 4.14
N LEU A 92 -6.49 -13.54 4.75
CA LEU A 92 -5.57 -14.65 5.01
C LEU A 92 -6.20 -15.69 5.93
N THR A 93 -6.81 -15.27 7.03
CA THR A 93 -7.49 -16.18 7.97
C THR A 93 -8.67 -16.90 7.30
N ASN A 94 -9.41 -16.23 6.43
CA ASN A 94 -10.47 -16.85 5.63
C ASN A 94 -9.91 -17.92 4.70
N GLU A 95 -8.72 -17.70 4.13
CA GLU A 95 -8.09 -18.61 3.17
C GLU A 95 -7.43 -19.83 3.80
N ILE A 96 -6.79 -19.68 4.98
CA ILE A 96 -5.96 -20.75 5.59
C ILE A 96 -6.33 -21.09 7.03
N GLY A 97 -7.41 -20.50 7.55
CA GLY A 97 -7.87 -20.69 8.93
C GLY A 97 -6.91 -20.12 9.97
N ASN A 98 -6.87 -20.76 11.14
CA ASN A 98 -6.13 -20.28 12.31
C ASN A 98 -4.62 -20.10 12.09
N ALA A 99 -4.02 -20.77 11.09
CA ALA A 99 -2.62 -20.58 10.74
C ALA A 99 -2.31 -19.11 10.36
N GLY A 100 -3.28 -18.39 9.78
CA GLY A 100 -3.14 -16.98 9.39
C GLY A 100 -2.87 -16.05 10.58
N LYS A 101 -3.35 -16.40 11.78
CA LYS A 101 -3.15 -15.60 13.00
C LYS A 101 -1.70 -15.53 13.44
N ALA A 102 -0.85 -16.48 13.02
CA ALA A 102 0.57 -16.45 13.34
C ALA A 102 1.32 -15.33 12.61
N LEU A 103 0.77 -14.76 11.53
CA LEU A 103 1.43 -13.72 10.73
C LEU A 103 1.79 -12.48 11.56
N HIS A 104 0.96 -12.09 12.52
CA HIS A 104 1.20 -10.89 13.34
C HIS A 104 2.19 -11.14 14.50
N THR A 105 2.69 -12.37 14.66
CA THR A 105 3.62 -12.69 15.74
C THR A 105 4.89 -11.86 15.63
N ALA A 106 5.32 -11.26 16.75
CA ALA A 106 6.53 -10.43 16.84
C ALA A 106 6.57 -9.24 15.86
N ARG A 107 5.40 -8.73 15.45
CA ARG A 107 5.26 -7.54 14.60
C ARG A 107 4.32 -6.55 15.26
N SER A 108 4.51 -5.26 15.02
CA SER A 108 3.55 -4.23 15.43
C SER A 108 2.98 -3.53 14.19
N ARG A 109 1.94 -2.72 14.40
CA ARG A 109 1.39 -1.93 13.31
C ARG A 109 2.31 -0.80 12.87
N ASN A 110 3.12 -0.27 13.79
CA ASN A 110 3.97 0.88 13.54
C ASN A 110 5.11 0.55 12.56
N ASP A 111 5.78 -0.59 12.76
CA ASP A 111 6.84 -1.06 11.85
C ASP A 111 6.27 -1.53 10.52
N GLN A 112 5.11 -2.19 10.52
CA GLN A 112 4.43 -2.60 9.29
C GLN A 112 4.05 -1.38 8.44
N ASN A 113 3.39 -0.38 9.03
CA ASN A 113 2.99 0.83 8.31
C ASN A 113 4.20 1.60 7.76
N ALA A 114 5.23 1.78 8.58
CA ALA A 114 6.45 2.46 8.14
C ALA A 114 7.13 1.76 6.96
N LEU A 115 7.16 0.43 6.94
CA LEU A 115 7.69 -0.35 5.82
C LEU A 115 6.82 -0.18 4.58
N ASP A 116 5.50 -0.32 4.71
CA ASP A 116 4.55 -0.27 3.61
C ASP A 116 4.59 1.10 2.91
N GLU A 117 4.56 2.20 3.68
CA GLU A 117 4.71 3.56 3.16
C GLU A 117 6.06 3.79 2.49
N THR A 118 7.15 3.27 3.06
CA THR A 118 8.49 3.42 2.49
C THR A 118 8.60 2.72 1.13
N LEU A 119 8.05 1.51 1.01
CA LEU A 119 8.06 0.77 -0.25
C LEU A 119 7.17 1.46 -1.29
N PHE A 120 5.99 1.93 -0.90
CA PHE A 120 5.10 2.71 -1.77
C PHE A 120 5.78 3.98 -2.27
N MET A 121 6.36 4.78 -1.38
CA MET A 121 7.05 6.02 -1.75
C MET A 121 8.20 5.75 -2.70
N ARG A 122 8.98 4.69 -2.47
CA ARG A 122 10.08 4.31 -3.37
C ARG A 122 9.57 4.04 -4.78
N GLU A 123 8.49 3.28 -4.93
CA GLU A 123 7.90 2.98 -6.23
C GLU A 123 7.32 4.23 -6.90
N ALA A 124 6.58 5.05 -6.15
CA ALA A 124 6.04 6.32 -6.63
C ALA A 124 7.14 7.28 -7.11
N CYS A 125 8.27 7.37 -6.41
CA CYS A 125 9.42 8.15 -6.85
C CYS A 125 10.01 7.64 -8.17
N LEU A 126 10.21 6.33 -8.29
CA LEU A 126 10.75 5.72 -9.52
C LEU A 126 9.81 5.92 -10.72
N GLU A 127 8.51 5.79 -10.52
CA GLU A 127 7.51 6.05 -11.54
C GLU A 127 7.53 7.53 -11.97
N THR A 128 7.59 8.44 -11.00
CA THR A 128 7.65 9.89 -11.24
C THR A 128 8.90 10.27 -12.04
N LEU A 129 10.06 9.73 -11.67
CA LEU A 129 11.31 9.95 -12.41
C LEU A 129 11.22 9.43 -13.85
N THR A 130 10.60 8.28 -14.05
CA THR A 130 10.37 7.70 -15.39
C THR A 130 9.48 8.61 -16.23
N ARG A 131 8.36 9.08 -15.69
CA ARG A 131 7.44 10.00 -16.36
C ARG A 131 8.10 11.33 -16.69
N LEU A 132 8.89 11.89 -15.77
CA LEU A 132 9.65 13.11 -15.97
C LEU A 132 10.66 12.97 -17.11
N LYS A 133 11.43 11.87 -17.11
CA LYS A 133 12.39 11.58 -18.19
C LYS A 133 11.68 11.47 -19.55
N ASN A 134 10.55 10.78 -19.61
CA ASN A 134 9.76 10.66 -20.84
C ASN A 134 9.28 12.04 -21.35
N LEU A 135 8.84 12.91 -20.44
CA LEU A 135 8.46 14.28 -20.79
C LEU A 135 9.65 15.06 -21.35
N MET A 136 10.81 15.00 -20.68
CA MET A 136 12.05 15.65 -21.15
C MET A 136 12.45 15.16 -22.55
N GLU A 137 12.38 13.85 -22.79
CA GLU A 137 12.67 13.28 -24.11
C GLU A 137 11.72 13.78 -25.19
N ILE A 138 10.42 13.89 -24.90
CA ILE A 138 9.43 14.43 -25.84
C ILE A 138 9.74 15.89 -26.16
N LEU A 139 10.09 16.70 -25.15
CA LEU A 139 10.43 18.11 -25.32
C LEU A 139 11.71 18.29 -26.16
N ILE A 140 12.72 17.43 -25.97
CA ILE A 140 13.97 17.45 -26.75
C ILE A 140 13.74 16.94 -28.18
N LYS A 141 13.02 15.82 -28.35
CA LYS A 141 12.74 15.19 -29.65
C LYS A 141 11.78 16.02 -30.51
N LYS A 142 10.99 16.92 -29.91
CA LYS A 142 10.11 17.83 -30.64
C LYS A 142 10.95 18.54 -31.70
N PRO A 143 10.73 18.27 -33.00
CA PRO A 143 11.65 18.79 -34.00
C PRO A 143 11.66 20.31 -33.93
N ARG A 144 12.84 20.90 -34.03
CA ARG A 144 13.06 22.26 -34.55
C ARG A 144 12.50 22.44 -35.97
N LYS A 145 11.51 21.68 -36.44
CA LYS A 145 10.73 21.92 -37.66
C LYS A 145 9.96 23.26 -37.60
N LYS A 146 9.93 23.92 -36.44
CA LYS A 146 9.53 25.33 -36.28
C LYS A 146 10.68 26.26 -35.86
N ALA A 147 11.95 25.91 -36.07
CA ALA A 147 13.06 26.85 -35.85
C ALA A 147 13.05 28.03 -36.84
N LYS A 148 12.17 28.01 -37.85
CA LYS A 148 11.77 29.17 -38.67
C LYS A 148 10.42 29.78 -38.28
N ARG A 149 9.87 29.49 -37.09
CA ARG A 149 8.79 30.34 -36.53
C ARG A 149 9.46 31.39 -35.65
N LEU A 150 9.36 32.64 -36.09
CA LEU A 150 9.54 33.80 -35.24
C LEU A 150 8.55 33.64 -34.06
N CYS A 151 9.03 33.26 -32.89
CA CYS A 151 8.27 33.40 -31.65
C CYS A 151 8.64 34.76 -31.09
N LEU A 152 7.68 35.67 -30.95
CA LEU A 152 7.84 36.76 -30.00
C LEU A 152 7.98 36.09 -28.62
N ALA A 153 9.16 36.19 -28.02
CA ALA A 153 9.29 35.99 -26.59
C ALA A 153 8.49 37.12 -25.95
N LEU A 154 7.28 36.83 -25.48
CA LEU A 154 6.40 37.82 -24.87
C LEU A 154 7.02 38.28 -23.55
N PRO A 155 7.53 39.51 -23.44
CA PRO A 155 8.14 40.01 -22.21
C PRO A 155 7.05 40.60 -21.29
N ILE A 156 5.89 39.92 -21.16
CA ILE A 156 4.70 40.44 -20.46
C ILE A 156 4.87 40.37 -18.93
N PHE A 157 6.04 40.81 -18.43
CA PHE A 157 6.24 41.28 -17.07
C PHE A 157 6.96 42.64 -17.04
N ASN A 158 7.00 43.39 -18.14
CA ASN A 158 7.24 44.83 -18.08
C ASN A 158 5.90 45.56 -17.96
N THR A 159 5.43 45.74 -16.74
CA THR A 159 4.40 46.75 -16.42
C THR A 159 4.98 48.14 -16.75
N PRO A 160 4.39 48.93 -17.66
CA PRO A 160 4.75 50.33 -17.77
C PRO A 160 4.06 51.09 -16.64
N ASN A 161 4.82 51.45 -15.60
CA ASN A 161 4.48 52.61 -14.78
C ASN A 161 4.91 53.84 -15.59
N GLN A 162 3.98 54.45 -16.33
CA GLN A 162 3.93 55.88 -16.64
C GLN A 162 2.48 56.29 -16.87
#